data_AF-A0A257RDL5-F1
#
_entry.id   AF-A0A257RDL5-F1
#
_cell.length_a   1.000
_cell.length_b   1.000
_cell.length_c   1.000
_cell.angle_alpha   90.00
_cell.angle_beta   90.00
_cell.angle_gamma   90.00
#
_symmetry.space_group_name_H-M   'P 1'
#
loop_
_entity.id
_entity.type
_entity.pdbx_description
1 polymer ?
#
loop_
_entity_poly.entity_id
_entity_poly.type
_entity_poly.pdbx_seq_one_letter_code
_entity_poly.pdbx_strand_id
1 'polypeptide(L)'
;VADIGQEFFRWEMATAIAGAIIGINPFDQPDVEASKIKTRALTDAYERGGVAPHDQPVFQENSVAVYADPKNASALGDHTTLAAYLKEHFNRAGERDYIAILAYIERNPGHSDALQTIRTHLRNARRVATCLGFGPRFLHSTGQAYKGGPNSGVFLQITTDDANDIAVPGHVYSFNQVKAAQAEGDLSVLVDRDRRVIRVHLKTVEHGLKALHTAIAQAFH
;
A
#
# COMPACT_ATOMS: atom_id res chain seq x y z
N VAL A 1 -34.20 22.35 -2.23
CA VAL A 1 -32.86 22.40 -2.88
C VAL A 1 -31.99 23.53 -2.33
N ALA A 2 -32.51 24.75 -2.15
CA ALA A 2 -31.76 25.86 -1.53
C ALA A 2 -31.31 25.60 -0.08
N ASP A 3 -32.11 24.86 0.70
CA ASP A 3 -31.83 24.54 2.11
C ASP A 3 -30.59 23.65 2.29
N ILE A 4 -30.42 22.66 1.40
CA ILE A 4 -29.27 21.74 1.43
C ILE A 4 -27.98 22.52 1.16
N GLY A 5 -27.96 23.41 0.16
CA GLY A 5 -26.76 24.21 -0.14
C GLY A 5 -26.34 25.12 1.02
N GLN A 6 -27.30 25.69 1.76
CA GLN A 6 -27.01 26.47 2.96
C GLN A 6 -26.41 25.62 4.08
N GLU A 7 -26.95 24.42 4.30
CA GLU A 7 -26.38 23.51 5.31
C GLU A 7 -24.97 23.06 4.92
N PHE A 8 -24.69 22.73 3.65
CA PHE A 8 -23.34 22.41 3.18
C PHE A 8 -22.35 23.52 3.52
N PHE A 9 -22.65 24.77 3.16
CA PHE A 9 -21.78 25.91 3.47
C PHE A 9 -21.62 26.12 4.98
N ARG A 10 -22.71 25.98 5.76
CA ARG A 10 -22.66 26.10 7.22
C ARG A 10 -21.70 25.08 7.83
N TRP A 11 -21.73 23.84 7.37
CA TRP A 11 -20.84 22.78 7.85
C TRP A 11 -19.38 22.96 7.39
N GLU A 12 -19.15 23.41 6.16
CA GLU A 12 -17.80 23.74 5.67
C GLU A 12 -17.19 24.89 6.47
N MET A 13 -17.94 25.96 6.70
CA MET A 13 -17.50 27.12 7.49
C MET A 13 -17.24 26.74 8.95
N ALA A 14 -18.14 25.98 9.58
CA ALA A 14 -17.94 25.49 10.95
C ALA A 14 -16.68 24.63 11.06
N THR A 15 -16.43 23.77 10.08
CA THR A 15 -15.22 22.93 10.00
C THR A 15 -13.97 23.79 9.82
N ALA A 16 -14.00 24.79 8.93
CA ALA A 16 -12.90 25.72 8.70
C ALA A 16 -12.51 26.49 9.97
N ILE A 17 -13.50 27.05 10.67
CA ILE A 17 -13.31 27.79 11.93
C ILE A 17 -12.75 26.85 13.01
N ALA A 18 -13.34 25.66 13.17
CA ALA A 18 -12.85 24.67 14.13
C ALA A 18 -11.39 24.28 13.83
N GLY A 19 -11.07 24.03 12.55
CA GLY A 19 -9.72 23.77 12.07
C GLY A 19 -8.73 24.88 12.42
N ALA A 20 -9.10 26.13 12.14
CA ALA A 20 -8.28 27.30 12.47
C ALA A 20 -8.01 27.42 13.98
N ILE A 21 -9.03 27.17 14.82
CA ILE A 21 -8.90 27.20 16.29
C ILE A 21 -7.93 26.13 16.78
N ILE A 22 -7.99 24.91 16.23
CA ILE A 22 -7.11 23.80 16.62
C ILE A 22 -5.77 23.79 15.86
N GLY A 23 -5.51 24.80 15.01
CA GLY A 23 -4.26 24.95 14.28
C GLY A 23 -4.05 23.94 13.15
N ILE A 24 -5.12 23.41 12.56
CA ILE A 24 -5.05 22.50 11.40
C ILE A 24 -5.78 23.09 10.20
N ASN A 25 -5.34 22.75 8.99
CA ASN A 25 -6.13 22.97 7.78
C ASN A 25 -6.95 21.71 7.48
N PRO A 26 -8.28 21.73 7.70
CA PRO A 26 -9.12 20.52 7.55
C PRO A 26 -9.32 20.10 6.09
N PHE A 27 -8.94 20.94 5.13
CA PHE A 27 -9.05 20.68 3.69
C PHE A 27 -7.70 20.40 3.02
N ASP A 28 -6.60 20.44 3.78
CA ASP A 28 -5.28 20.14 3.23
C ASP A 28 -5.04 18.61 3.17
N GLN A 29 -4.63 18.12 2.01
CA GLN A 29 -4.27 16.72 1.79
C GLN A 29 -2.92 16.62 1.07
N PRO A 30 -1.86 17.23 1.63
CA PRO A 30 -0.59 17.39 0.91
C PRO A 30 0.07 16.03 0.62
N ASP A 31 -0.16 15.04 1.48
CA ASP A 31 0.49 13.73 1.37
C ASP A 31 -0.23 12.78 0.40
N VAL A 32 -1.50 13.06 0.06
CA VAL A 32 -2.23 12.33 -0.99
C VAL A 32 -1.79 12.81 -2.38
N GLU A 33 -1.55 14.11 -2.54
CA GLU A 33 -1.06 14.70 -3.79
C GLU A 33 0.33 14.17 -4.16
N ALA A 34 1.20 13.93 -3.19
CA ALA A 34 2.54 13.35 -3.44
C ALA A 34 2.48 12.04 -4.24
N SER A 35 1.54 11.14 -3.90
CA SER A 35 1.40 9.88 -4.65
C SER A 35 0.81 10.08 -6.04
N LYS A 36 -0.09 11.07 -6.21
CA LYS A 36 -0.61 11.42 -7.53
C LYS A 36 0.50 11.95 -8.43
N ILE A 37 1.39 12.80 -7.90
CA ILE A 37 2.56 13.32 -8.62
C ILE A 37 3.47 12.17 -9.05
N LYS A 38 3.84 11.26 -8.14
CA LYS A 38 4.68 10.11 -8.50
C LYS A 38 4.02 9.19 -9.53
N THR A 39 2.72 8.93 -9.37
CA THR A 39 1.95 8.13 -10.34
C THR A 39 1.98 8.78 -11.73
N ARG A 40 1.74 10.09 -11.82
CA ARG A 40 1.79 10.84 -13.09
C ARG A 40 3.16 10.78 -13.74
N ALA A 41 4.23 10.95 -12.97
CA ALA A 41 5.59 10.86 -13.49
C ALA A 41 5.87 9.49 -14.14
N LEU A 42 5.35 8.40 -13.55
CA LEU A 42 5.47 7.04 -14.09
C LEU A 42 4.62 6.84 -15.34
N THR A 43 3.36 7.30 -15.36
CA THR A 43 2.51 7.21 -16.56
C THR A 43 3.05 8.05 -17.72
N ASP A 44 3.60 9.25 -17.43
CA ASP A 44 4.25 10.09 -18.43
C ASP A 44 5.54 9.44 -18.98
N ALA A 45 6.22 8.62 -18.17
CA ALA A 45 7.35 7.84 -18.63
C ALA A 45 6.91 6.75 -19.62
N TYR A 46 5.82 6.04 -19.34
CA TYR A 46 5.24 5.08 -20.29
C TYR A 46 4.82 5.74 -21.61
N GLU A 47 4.22 6.94 -21.57
CA GLU A 47 3.87 7.71 -22.78
C GLU A 47 5.09 8.03 -23.64
N ARG A 48 6.25 8.26 -23.02
CA ARG A 48 7.53 8.50 -23.73
C ARG A 48 8.23 7.21 -24.17
N GLY A 49 7.60 6.04 -24.01
CA GLY A 49 8.20 4.74 -24.32
C GLY A 49 9.21 4.26 -23.27
N GLY A 50 9.25 4.90 -22.10
CA GLY A 50 10.05 4.46 -20.97
C GLY A 50 9.44 3.24 -20.29
N VAL A 51 10.29 2.36 -19.76
CA VAL A 51 9.87 1.27 -18.88
C VAL A 51 10.07 1.73 -17.44
N ALA A 52 9.11 1.45 -16.55
CA ALA A 52 9.28 1.71 -15.14
C ALA A 52 10.52 0.95 -14.62
N PRO A 53 11.33 1.55 -13.72
CA PRO A 53 12.46 0.86 -13.12
C PRO A 53 11.96 -0.43 -12.44
N HIS A 54 12.51 -1.57 -12.82
CA HIS A 54 12.34 -2.81 -12.07
C HIS A 54 13.51 -2.93 -11.09
N ASP A 55 13.25 -2.62 -9.82
CA ASP A 55 14.19 -2.94 -8.76
C ASP A 55 14.43 -4.45 -8.70
N GLN A 56 15.62 -4.88 -8.29
CA GLN A 56 15.88 -6.30 -8.05
C GLN A 56 15.21 -6.74 -6.75
N PRO A 57 14.53 -7.90 -6.70
CA PRO A 57 13.94 -8.39 -5.47
C PRO A 57 15.03 -8.74 -4.44
N VAL A 58 14.78 -8.45 -3.16
CA VAL A 58 15.63 -8.91 -2.05
C VAL A 58 15.47 -10.41 -1.80
N PHE A 59 14.36 -10.98 -2.26
CA PHE A 59 14.09 -12.41 -2.21
C PHE A 59 13.10 -12.81 -3.30
N GLN A 60 13.32 -13.98 -3.89
CA GLN A 60 12.39 -14.55 -4.87
C GLN A 60 12.31 -16.07 -4.71
N GLU A 61 11.08 -16.58 -4.71
CA GLU A 61 10.80 -18.02 -4.68
C GLU A 61 9.51 -18.31 -5.45
N ASN A 62 9.60 -19.19 -6.45
CA ASN A 62 8.47 -19.76 -7.20
C ASN A 62 7.40 -18.75 -7.66
N SER A 63 6.44 -18.44 -6.79
CA SER A 63 5.26 -17.60 -7.05
C SER A 63 5.31 -16.22 -6.40
N VAL A 64 6.37 -15.90 -5.66
CA VAL A 64 6.47 -14.68 -4.84
C VAL A 64 7.85 -14.03 -4.99
N ALA A 65 7.86 -12.70 -5.11
CA ALA A 65 9.06 -11.88 -5.02
C ALA A 65 8.87 -10.77 -3.97
N VAL A 66 9.87 -10.52 -3.14
CA VAL A 66 9.88 -9.49 -2.11
C VAL A 66 10.80 -8.36 -2.56
N TYR A 67 10.31 -7.13 -2.46
CA TYR A 67 11.06 -5.91 -2.77
C TYR A 67 11.04 -5.00 -1.54
N ALA A 68 12.17 -4.32 -1.32
CA ALA A 68 12.35 -3.33 -0.29
C ALA A 68 13.38 -2.31 -0.77
N ASP A 69 13.23 -1.04 -0.40
CA ASP A 69 14.28 -0.04 -0.63
C ASP A 69 15.52 -0.37 0.21
N PRO A 70 16.71 0.22 -0.10
CA PRO A 70 17.96 -0.14 0.57
C PRO A 70 17.91 -0.07 2.11
N LYS A 71 17.19 0.90 2.69
CA LYS A 71 17.09 1.05 4.15
C LYS A 71 16.22 -0.06 4.75
N ASN A 72 15.09 -0.37 4.13
CA ASN A 72 14.26 -1.48 4.58
C ASN A 72 14.95 -2.83 4.34
N ALA A 73 15.62 -3.04 3.20
CA ALA A 73 16.40 -4.25 2.91
C ALA A 73 17.50 -4.49 3.96
N SER A 74 18.28 -3.45 4.28
CA SER A 74 19.32 -3.53 5.31
C SER A 74 18.75 -3.87 6.69
N ALA A 75 17.55 -3.39 7.02
CA ALA A 75 16.89 -3.69 8.29
C ALA A 75 16.31 -5.11 8.35
N LEU A 76 16.00 -5.72 7.21
CA LEU A 76 15.54 -7.11 7.14
C LEU A 76 16.73 -8.08 7.23
N GLY A 77 17.87 -7.73 6.62
CA GLY A 77 19.01 -8.64 6.48
C GLY A 77 18.77 -9.72 5.42
N ASP A 78 19.75 -10.63 5.29
CA ASP A 78 19.72 -11.68 4.28
C ASP A 78 19.10 -12.96 4.83
N HIS A 79 18.06 -13.47 4.16
CA HIS A 79 17.39 -14.71 4.53
C HIS A 79 17.16 -15.61 3.31
N THR A 80 16.92 -16.90 3.57
CA THR A 80 16.69 -17.91 2.53
C THR A 80 15.22 -18.32 2.38
N THR A 81 14.32 -17.82 3.23
CA THR A 81 12.91 -18.18 3.20
C THR A 81 12.00 -16.97 3.26
N LEU A 82 10.84 -17.06 2.61
CA LEU A 82 9.80 -16.03 2.69
C LEU A 82 9.34 -15.80 4.14
N ALA A 83 9.19 -16.88 4.92
CA ALA A 83 8.78 -16.80 6.32
C ALA A 83 9.75 -15.95 7.15
N ALA A 84 11.05 -16.09 6.96
CA ALA A 84 12.05 -15.30 7.69
C ALA A 84 11.98 -13.80 7.32
N TYR A 85 11.88 -13.45 6.03
CA TYR A 85 11.70 -12.05 5.61
C TYR A 85 10.43 -11.42 6.20
N LEU A 86 9.31 -12.14 6.18
CA LEU A 86 8.05 -11.65 6.75
C LEU A 86 8.12 -11.54 8.27
N LYS A 87 8.81 -12.47 8.93
CA LYS A 87 9.05 -12.43 10.37
C LYS A 87 9.82 -11.17 10.76
N GLU A 88 10.96 -10.92 10.11
CA GLU A 88 11.78 -9.73 10.38
C GLU A 88 11.01 -8.45 10.10
N HIS A 89 10.26 -8.39 8.99
CA HIS A 89 9.47 -7.21 8.67
C HIS A 89 8.41 -6.90 9.74
N PHE A 90 7.59 -7.88 10.11
CA PHE A 90 6.49 -7.67 11.05
C PHE A 90 6.94 -7.62 12.52
N ASN A 91 8.13 -8.13 12.85
CA ASN A 91 8.76 -7.93 14.16
C ASN A 91 9.14 -6.47 14.42
N ARG A 92 9.28 -5.66 13.37
CA ARG A 92 9.53 -4.21 13.49
C ARG A 92 8.32 -3.43 14.02
N ALA A 93 7.15 -4.04 14.17
CA ALA A 93 5.99 -3.45 14.82
C ALA A 93 6.08 -3.61 16.35
N GLY A 94 6.15 -2.48 17.07
CA GLY A 94 6.09 -2.37 18.53
C GLY A 94 4.68 -2.04 19.06
N GLU A 95 4.55 -1.83 20.37
CA GLU A 95 3.25 -1.73 21.07
C GLU A 95 2.32 -0.60 20.59
N ARG A 96 2.88 0.49 20.05
CA ARG A 96 2.12 1.66 19.55
C ARG A 96 2.05 1.74 18.03
N ASP A 97 2.53 0.69 17.37
CA ASP A 97 2.50 0.59 15.93
C ASP A 97 1.20 -0.06 15.45
N TYR A 98 1.00 -0.02 14.13
CA TYR A 98 -0.05 -0.78 13.45
C TYR A 98 0.52 -1.43 12.18
N ILE A 99 -0.12 -2.51 11.75
CA ILE A 99 0.21 -3.18 10.49
C ILE A 99 -0.86 -2.87 9.45
N ALA A 100 -0.48 -2.53 8.23
CA ALA A 100 -1.43 -2.29 7.14
C ALA A 100 -1.08 -3.13 5.90
N ILE A 101 -2.05 -3.91 5.43
CA ILE A 101 -1.97 -4.67 4.18
C ILE A 101 -2.61 -3.83 3.06
N LEU A 102 -1.83 -3.51 2.04
CA LEU A 102 -2.17 -2.66 0.90
C LEU A 102 -2.24 -3.52 -0.37
N ALA A 103 -3.41 -4.03 -0.71
CA ALA A 103 -3.58 -5.02 -1.76
C ALA A 103 -3.96 -4.37 -3.11
N TYR A 104 -3.03 -4.35 -4.05
CA TYR A 104 -3.24 -3.99 -5.46
C TYR A 104 -3.50 -5.25 -6.30
N ILE A 105 -4.55 -5.98 -5.93
CA ILE A 105 -5.08 -7.15 -6.62
C ILE A 105 -6.60 -6.98 -6.76
N GLU A 106 -7.23 -7.78 -7.62
CA GLU A 106 -8.68 -7.74 -7.79
C GLU A 106 -9.41 -7.96 -6.44
N ARG A 107 -10.42 -7.13 -6.15
CA ARG A 107 -11.26 -7.32 -4.97
C ARG A 107 -12.43 -8.24 -5.29
N ASN A 108 -12.33 -9.48 -4.83
CA ASN A 108 -13.43 -10.44 -4.85
C ASN A 108 -13.57 -11.10 -3.45
N PRO A 109 -14.62 -11.91 -3.19
CA PRO A 109 -14.81 -12.58 -1.90
C PRO A 109 -13.62 -13.47 -1.50
N GLY A 110 -13.11 -14.29 -2.43
CA GLY A 110 -12.00 -15.22 -2.13
C GLY A 110 -10.71 -14.51 -1.73
N HIS A 111 -10.31 -13.46 -2.46
CA HIS A 111 -9.14 -12.65 -2.11
C HIS A 111 -9.36 -11.89 -0.79
N SER A 112 -10.58 -11.40 -0.55
CA SER A 112 -10.93 -10.73 0.70
C SER A 112 -10.79 -11.66 1.89
N ASP A 113 -11.30 -12.89 1.80
CA ASP A 113 -11.25 -13.88 2.87
C ASP A 113 -9.81 -14.34 3.16
N ALA A 114 -9.01 -14.58 2.12
CA ALA A 114 -7.60 -14.93 2.26
C ALA A 114 -6.81 -13.82 2.96
N LEU A 115 -6.97 -12.56 2.52
CA LEU A 115 -6.29 -11.41 3.13
C LEU A 115 -6.79 -11.12 4.55
N GLN A 116 -8.08 -11.34 4.85
CA GLN A 116 -8.62 -11.25 6.21
C GLN A 116 -8.04 -12.30 7.15
N THR A 117 -7.84 -13.52 6.64
CA THR A 117 -7.20 -14.61 7.39
C THR A 117 -5.75 -14.22 7.72
N ILE A 118 -4.98 -13.77 6.72
CA ILE A 118 -3.61 -13.26 6.91
C ILE A 118 -3.57 -12.13 7.94
N ARG A 119 -4.44 -11.12 7.79
CA ARG A 119 -4.53 -9.97 8.71
C ARG A 119 -4.80 -10.43 10.15
N THR A 120 -5.73 -11.37 10.33
CA THR A 120 -6.13 -11.88 11.65
C THR A 120 -4.98 -12.65 12.29
N HIS A 121 -4.22 -13.42 11.50
CA HIS A 121 -3.02 -14.10 11.97
C HIS A 121 -1.99 -13.10 12.50
N LEU A 122 -1.67 -12.07 11.71
CA LEU A 122 -0.74 -11.00 12.12
C LEU A 122 -1.22 -10.26 13.38
N ARG A 123 -2.51 -9.95 13.47
CA ARG A 123 -3.11 -9.34 14.68
C ARG A 123 -2.90 -10.23 15.91
N ASN A 124 -3.15 -11.53 15.79
CA ASN A 124 -3.03 -12.45 16.92
C ASN A 124 -1.56 -12.62 17.35
N ALA A 125 -0.64 -12.69 16.39
CA ALA A 125 0.79 -12.84 16.63
C ALA A 125 1.45 -11.58 17.20
N ARG A 126 1.14 -10.41 16.62
CA ARG A 126 1.81 -9.14 16.95
C ARG A 126 1.06 -8.30 17.98
N ARG A 127 -0.22 -8.60 18.23
CA ARG A 127 -1.08 -7.90 19.21
C ARG A 127 -1.18 -6.37 19.00
N VAL A 128 -0.98 -5.93 17.76
CA VAL A 128 -1.14 -4.53 17.33
C VAL A 128 -2.40 -4.34 16.48
N ALA A 129 -2.81 -3.09 16.28
CA ALA A 129 -3.88 -2.76 15.35
C ALA A 129 -3.51 -3.19 13.92
N THR A 130 -4.49 -3.70 13.16
CA THR A 130 -4.26 -4.18 11.79
C THR A 130 -5.31 -3.66 10.81
N CYS A 131 -4.85 -3.11 9.68
CA CYS A 131 -5.67 -2.62 8.59
C CYS A 131 -5.51 -3.49 7.33
N LEU A 132 -6.56 -3.58 6.53
CA LEU A 132 -6.52 -4.16 5.18
C LEU A 132 -7.27 -3.22 4.23
N GLY A 133 -6.61 -2.80 3.16
CA GLY A 133 -7.18 -1.97 2.10
C GLY A 133 -6.89 -2.52 0.73
N PHE A 134 -7.89 -2.49 -0.16
CA PHE A 134 -7.71 -2.76 -1.59
C PHE A 134 -7.43 -1.44 -2.32
N GLY A 135 -6.30 -1.40 -3.03
CA GLY A 135 -5.85 -0.26 -3.82
C GLY A 135 -6.60 -0.15 -5.15
N PRO A 136 -6.63 1.04 -5.77
CA PRO A 136 -6.10 2.31 -5.27
C PRO A 136 -7.03 3.03 -4.27
N ARG A 137 -8.22 2.48 -3.98
CA ARG A 137 -9.29 3.18 -3.25
C ARG A 137 -8.88 3.71 -1.87
N PHE A 138 -8.06 2.97 -1.12
CA PHE A 138 -7.67 3.39 0.25
C PHE A 138 -6.84 4.68 0.26
N LEU A 139 -6.24 5.07 -0.86
CA LEU A 139 -5.48 6.32 -0.99
C LEU A 139 -6.33 7.55 -0.67
N HIS A 140 -7.65 7.46 -0.87
CA HIS A 140 -8.60 8.55 -0.64
C HIS A 140 -9.20 8.57 0.78
N SER A 141 -8.82 7.62 1.65
CA SER A 141 -9.36 7.53 3.01
C SER A 141 -8.25 7.45 4.05
N THR A 142 -7.50 6.35 4.08
CA THR A 142 -6.43 6.14 5.07
C THR A 142 -5.05 6.55 4.55
N GLY A 143 -4.93 6.90 3.27
CA GLY A 143 -3.67 7.32 2.65
C GLY A 143 -2.98 8.48 3.36
N GLN A 144 -3.75 9.50 3.77
CA GLN A 144 -3.21 10.64 4.54
C GLN A 144 -2.63 10.19 5.89
N ALA A 145 -3.30 9.29 6.61
CA ALA A 145 -2.80 8.77 7.88
C ALA A 145 -1.50 7.97 7.71
N TYR A 146 -1.40 7.20 6.62
CA TYR A 146 -0.22 6.35 6.36
C TYR A 146 1.02 7.15 5.99
N LYS A 147 0.85 8.34 5.41
CA LYS A 147 1.94 9.16 4.87
C LYS A 147 2.27 10.36 5.73
N GLY A 148 1.25 11.02 6.28
CA GLY A 148 1.37 12.23 7.09
C GLY A 148 1.30 12.00 8.60
N GLY A 149 0.82 10.84 9.07
CA GLY A 149 0.74 10.52 10.50
C GLY A 149 2.11 10.19 11.13
N PRO A 150 2.16 9.90 12.45
CA PRO A 150 3.38 9.40 13.10
C PRO A 150 3.97 8.20 12.38
N ASN A 151 5.30 7.98 12.49
CA ASN A 151 5.97 6.83 11.86
C ASN A 151 5.70 5.49 12.57
N SER A 152 4.43 5.18 12.81
CA SER A 152 3.95 4.00 13.54
C SER A 152 3.40 2.88 12.64
N GLY A 153 3.39 3.08 11.32
CA GLY A 153 2.90 2.08 10.37
C GLY A 153 4.00 1.10 9.91
N VAL A 154 3.65 -0.18 9.88
CA VAL A 154 4.39 -1.25 9.20
C VAL A 154 3.53 -1.80 8.06
N PHE A 155 4.00 -1.65 6.82
CA PHE A 155 3.18 -1.83 5.62
C PHE A 155 3.61 -3.04 4.81
N LEU A 156 2.64 -3.81 4.34
CA LEU A 156 2.82 -4.85 3.34
C LEU A 156 2.02 -4.45 2.10
N GLN A 157 2.70 -4.06 1.02
CA GLN A 157 2.05 -3.88 -0.27
C GLN A 157 2.03 -5.22 -1.01
N ILE A 158 0.89 -5.59 -1.59
CA ILE A 158 0.73 -6.80 -2.39
C ILE A 158 0.37 -6.39 -3.81
N THR A 159 1.14 -6.86 -4.78
CA THR A 159 0.91 -6.62 -6.21
C THR A 159 0.85 -7.96 -6.97
N THR A 160 0.35 -7.95 -8.19
CA THR A 160 0.34 -9.12 -9.08
C THR A 160 0.50 -8.66 -10.51
N ASP A 161 1.02 -9.52 -11.37
CA ASP A 161 0.79 -9.42 -12.80
C ASP A 161 -0.69 -9.73 -13.07
N ASP A 162 -1.38 -8.89 -13.86
CA ASP A 162 -2.74 -9.15 -14.30
C ASP A 162 -2.71 -9.77 -15.71
N ALA A 163 -3.41 -10.89 -15.90
CA ALA A 163 -3.40 -11.63 -17.17
C ALA A 163 -4.12 -10.88 -18.30
N ASN A 164 -5.12 -10.07 -17.96
CA ASN A 164 -5.88 -9.29 -18.93
C ASN A 164 -5.42 -7.84 -18.88
N ASP A 165 -4.80 -7.38 -19.96
CA ASP A 165 -4.42 -5.98 -20.10
C ASP A 165 -5.29 -5.26 -21.13
N ILE A 166 -5.75 -4.07 -20.78
CA ILE A 166 -6.65 -3.27 -21.60
C ILE A 166 -5.96 -1.93 -21.86
N ALA A 167 -5.84 -1.55 -23.13
CA ALA A 167 -5.30 -0.24 -23.51
C ALA A 167 -6.19 0.89 -22.98
N VAL A 168 -5.58 1.99 -22.54
CA VAL A 168 -6.33 3.19 -22.18
C VAL A 168 -6.61 3.98 -23.46
N PRO A 169 -7.89 4.27 -23.81
CA PRO A 169 -8.19 5.03 -25.02
C PRO A 169 -7.50 6.40 -25.05
N GLY A 170 -6.79 6.69 -26.14
CA GLY A 170 -6.08 7.96 -26.33
C GLY A 170 -4.71 8.05 -25.66
N HIS A 171 -4.22 6.97 -25.08
CA HIS A 171 -2.96 6.89 -24.34
C HIS A 171 -2.10 5.73 -24.82
N VAL A 172 -0.77 5.84 -24.68
CA VAL A 172 0.16 4.74 -25.01
C VAL A 172 0.12 3.66 -23.94
N TYR A 173 -0.15 4.04 -22.69
CA TYR A 173 -0.17 3.09 -21.59
C TYR A 173 -1.48 2.28 -21.47
N SER A 174 -1.39 1.18 -20.74
CA SER A 174 -2.52 0.30 -20.42
C SER A 174 -3.04 0.48 -19.00
N PHE A 175 -4.22 -0.09 -18.71
CA PHE A 175 -4.79 -0.04 -17.36
C PHE A 175 -3.93 -0.81 -16.34
N ASN A 176 -3.25 -1.89 -16.75
CA ASN A 176 -2.31 -2.57 -15.86
C ASN A 176 -1.11 -1.69 -15.53
N GLN A 177 -0.59 -0.96 -16.52
CA GLN A 177 0.48 0.01 -16.30
C GLN A 177 0.05 1.17 -15.39
N VAL A 178 -1.20 1.66 -15.53
CA VAL A 178 -1.76 2.66 -14.59
C VAL A 178 -1.86 2.09 -13.17
N LYS A 179 -2.36 0.87 -13.00
CA LYS A 179 -2.44 0.20 -11.70
C LYS A 179 -1.05 0.00 -11.08
N ALA A 180 -0.08 -0.46 -11.87
CA ALA A 180 1.31 -0.64 -11.44
C ALA A 180 1.93 0.71 -11.03
N ALA A 181 1.72 1.76 -11.82
CA ALA A 181 2.17 3.12 -11.51
C ALA A 181 1.54 3.66 -10.23
N GLN A 182 0.26 3.36 -9.95
CA GLN A 182 -0.40 3.73 -8.70
C GLN A 182 0.16 2.98 -7.48
N ALA A 183 0.47 1.69 -7.63
CA ALA A 183 1.11 0.90 -6.58
C ALA A 183 2.52 1.41 -6.29
N GLU A 184 3.32 1.65 -7.34
CA GLU A 184 4.69 2.16 -7.22
C GLU A 184 4.71 3.59 -6.67
N GLY A 185 3.82 4.47 -7.15
CA GLY A 185 3.70 5.83 -6.65
C GLY A 185 3.27 5.89 -5.18
N ASP A 186 2.49 4.93 -4.69
CA ASP A 186 2.17 4.79 -3.27
C ASP A 186 3.38 4.30 -2.46
N LEU A 187 4.01 3.21 -2.91
CA LEU A 187 5.20 2.62 -2.29
C LEU A 187 6.32 3.64 -2.15
N SER A 188 6.63 4.34 -3.24
CA SER A 188 7.66 5.37 -3.30
C SER A 188 7.40 6.52 -2.32
N VAL A 189 6.16 6.93 -2.08
CA VAL A 189 5.87 7.95 -1.05
C VAL A 189 6.03 7.39 0.36
N LEU A 190 5.68 6.13 0.60
CA LEU A 190 5.94 5.48 1.89
C LEU A 190 7.45 5.39 2.15
N VAL A 191 8.25 5.02 1.14
CA VAL A 191 9.72 4.98 1.22
C VAL A 191 10.29 6.37 1.50
N ASP A 192 9.90 7.41 0.74
CA ASP A 192 10.36 8.79 0.95
C ASP A 192 10.05 9.33 2.35
N ARG A 193 9.00 8.79 2.99
CA ARG A 193 8.58 9.14 4.36
C ARG A 193 9.17 8.22 5.42
N ASP A 194 10.23 7.48 5.07
CA ASP A 194 10.94 6.55 5.95
C ASP A 194 10.03 5.50 6.59
N ARG A 195 8.95 5.10 5.90
CA ARG A 195 8.04 4.08 6.40
C ARG A 195 8.68 2.70 6.32
N ARG A 196 8.28 1.84 7.26
CA ARG A 196 8.64 0.42 7.28
C ARG A 196 7.74 -0.30 6.30
N VAL A 197 8.16 -0.45 5.05
CA VAL A 197 7.34 -1.02 3.97
C VAL A 197 8.12 -2.06 3.18
N ILE A 198 7.43 -3.14 2.80
CA ILE A 198 7.89 -4.08 1.77
C ILE A 198 6.78 -4.28 0.75
N ARG A 199 7.17 -4.61 -0.49
CA ARG A 199 6.25 -5.09 -1.52
C ARG A 199 6.46 -6.59 -1.71
N VAL A 200 5.36 -7.32 -1.71
CA VAL A 200 5.29 -8.74 -2.09
C VAL A 200 4.54 -8.83 -3.41
N HIS A 201 5.25 -9.16 -4.48
CA HIS A 201 4.68 -9.35 -5.80
C HIS A 201 4.35 -10.83 -6.01
N LEU A 202 3.11 -11.11 -6.41
CA LEU A 202 2.59 -12.45 -6.66
C LEU A 202 2.57 -12.72 -8.16
N LYS A 203 3.16 -13.83 -8.61
CA LYS A 203 3.07 -14.25 -10.01
C LYS A 203 1.65 -14.67 -10.39
N THR A 204 0.95 -15.31 -9.46
CA THR A 204 -0.48 -15.60 -9.55
C THR A 204 -1.10 -15.35 -8.19
N VAL A 205 -2.25 -14.69 -8.14
CA VAL A 205 -2.88 -14.29 -6.87
C VAL A 205 -3.17 -15.49 -5.97
N GLU A 206 -3.76 -16.56 -6.48
CA GLU A 206 -4.21 -17.70 -5.66
C GLU A 206 -3.04 -18.42 -4.98
N HIS A 207 -2.02 -18.83 -5.76
CA HIS A 207 -0.84 -19.48 -5.19
C HIS A 207 -0.04 -18.53 -4.31
N GLY A 208 0.07 -17.26 -4.70
CA GLY A 208 0.81 -16.25 -3.97
C GLY A 208 0.20 -15.94 -2.60
N LEU A 209 -1.13 -15.79 -2.52
CA LEU A 209 -1.82 -15.61 -1.24
C LEU A 209 -1.72 -16.84 -0.34
N LYS A 210 -1.78 -18.05 -0.92
CA LYS A 210 -1.57 -19.29 -0.17
C LYS A 210 -0.15 -19.38 0.40
N ALA A 211 0.86 -19.09 -0.42
CA ALA A 211 2.26 -19.06 0.00
C ALA A 211 2.49 -18.01 1.10
N LEU A 212 1.91 -16.82 0.93
CA LEU A 212 1.99 -15.74 1.92
C LEU A 212 1.35 -16.15 3.26
N HIS A 213 0.16 -16.76 3.22
CA HIS A 213 -0.49 -17.26 4.43
C HIS A 213 0.34 -18.34 5.13
N THR A 214 0.85 -19.33 4.38
CA THR A 214 1.72 -20.38 4.94
C THR A 214 2.99 -19.82 5.54
N ALA A 215 3.65 -18.87 4.87
CA ALA A 215 4.88 -18.25 5.35
C ALA A 215 4.64 -17.42 6.63
N ILE A 216 3.54 -16.67 6.70
CA ILE A 216 3.17 -15.92 7.92
C ILE A 216 2.84 -16.87 9.07
N ALA A 217 2.16 -17.97 8.78
CA ALA A 217 1.89 -18.99 9.79
C ALA A 217 3.21 -19.55 10.34
N GLN A 218 4.12 -20.00 9.47
CA GLN A 218 5.47 -20.46 9.85
C GLN A 218 6.29 -19.43 10.62
N ALA A 219 6.19 -18.14 10.26
CA ALA A 219 6.92 -17.06 10.92
C ALA A 219 6.49 -16.86 12.39
N PHE A 220 5.21 -17.11 12.71
CA PHE A 220 4.56 -16.76 13.97
C PHE A 220 3.83 -17.93 14.66
N HIS A 221 4.24 -19.17 14.36
CA HIS A 221 3.83 -20.37 15.10
C HIS A 221 4.54 -20.50 16.45
#